data_AF-A0A7X7T9L5-F1
#
_entry.id   AF-A0A7X7T9L5-F1
#
_cell.length_a   1.000
_cell.length_b   1.000
_cell.length_c   1.000
_cell.angle_alpha   90.00
_cell.angle_beta   90.00
_cell.angle_gamma   90.00
#
_symmetry.space_group_name_H-M   'P 1'
#
loop_
_entity.id
_entity.type
_entity.pdbx_description
1 polymer ?
#
loop_
_entity_poly.entity_id
_entity_poly.type
_entity_poly.pdbx_seq_one_letter_code
_entity_poly.pdbx_strand_id
1 'polypeptide(L)'
;MGQDLVGVLLVLSVGWILGYRSSRSGRWWILGYAFPVGLLFLIGLLRHFPTLSLLPVFGWILSGRNEYFILAVIVSVLFGNLIPRIPQLRLKILVAIFMIIAGLYYCVSPFVLPMILYRSHQRLQTVIDHAGVCIQQTHYTCGPAAAVTALKCLGVEAQEGLLAIQAYSSPVSGTPEDWLCRAIESLYGEQGVRCQTRSFDSIDPLRDLCPVIAVVGYAPLVDHYITLMEFRDDVIVAGDPAVGLQYLPYEDFQKRWRNIGIVVKRETSTHTNEEKTL
;
A
#
# COMPACT_ATOMS: atom_id res chain seq x y z
N MET A 1 11.89 10.51 -3.76
CA MET A 1 12.44 9.18 -4.09
C MET A 1 13.96 9.05 -3.90
N GLY A 2 14.80 9.88 -4.53
CA GLY A 2 16.26 9.80 -4.33
C GLY A 2 16.70 10.06 -2.87
N GLN A 3 16.09 11.04 -2.22
CA GLN A 3 16.35 11.35 -0.80
C GLN A 3 15.94 10.21 0.14
N ASP A 4 14.79 9.58 -0.11
CA ASP A 4 14.29 8.48 0.72
C ASP A 4 15.22 7.26 0.67
N LEU A 5 15.75 6.95 -0.51
CA LEU A 5 16.72 5.86 -0.69
C LEU A 5 18.00 6.11 0.12
N VAL A 6 18.54 7.34 0.06
CA VAL A 6 19.71 7.72 0.86
C VAL A 6 19.38 7.62 2.35
N GLY A 7 18.19 8.05 2.76
CA GLY A 7 17.70 7.93 4.13
C GLY A 7 17.68 6.48 4.62
N VAL A 8 17.14 5.55 3.84
CA VAL A 8 17.10 4.12 4.21
C VAL A 8 18.50 3.53 4.34
N LEU A 9 19.41 3.85 3.40
CA LEU A 9 20.81 3.39 3.47
C LEU A 9 21.54 3.93 4.71
N LEU A 10 21.26 5.19 5.08
CA LEU A 10 21.78 5.79 6.31
C LEU A 10 21.25 5.05 7.54
N VAL A 11 19.94 4.78 7.60
CA VAL A 11 19.31 4.05 8.72
C VAL A 11 19.89 2.63 8.85
N LEU A 12 20.07 1.90 7.75
CA LEU A 12 20.72 0.59 7.77
C LEU A 12 22.13 0.66 8.35
N SER A 13 22.91 1.66 7.94
CA SER A 13 24.30 1.82 8.39
C SER A 13 24.37 2.18 9.87
N VAL A 14 23.59 3.16 10.31
CA VAL A 14 23.54 3.60 11.71
C VAL A 14 22.98 2.51 12.61
N GLY A 15 21.88 1.86 12.21
CA GLY A 15 21.27 0.77 12.97
C GLY A 15 22.20 -0.42 13.15
N TRP A 16 23.01 -0.76 12.14
CA TRP A 16 24.03 -1.80 12.26
C TRP A 16 25.10 -1.43 13.30
N ILE A 17 25.61 -0.19 13.27
CA ILE A 17 26.58 0.31 14.26
C ILE A 17 25.98 0.24 15.68
N LEU A 18 24.74 0.67 15.85
CA LEU A 18 24.04 0.63 17.14
C LEU A 18 23.83 -0.79 17.64
N GLY A 19 23.36 -1.70 16.78
CA GLY A 19 23.21 -3.12 17.08
C GLY A 19 24.54 -3.75 17.50
N TYR A 20 25.61 -3.46 16.74
CA TYR A 20 26.95 -3.94 17.03
C TYR A 20 27.47 -3.45 18.39
N ARG A 21 27.32 -2.16 18.69
CA ARG A 21 27.73 -1.59 19.99
C ARG A 21 26.91 -2.15 21.14
N SER A 22 25.59 -2.30 20.95
CA SER A 22 24.69 -2.90 21.95
C SER A 22 25.07 -4.36 22.27
N SER A 23 25.50 -5.15 21.27
CA SER A 23 25.92 -6.53 21.48
C SER A 23 27.07 -6.70 22.47
N ARG A 24 27.94 -5.69 22.56
CA ARG A 24 29.13 -5.63 23.44
C ARG A 24 28.83 -5.01 24.80
N SER A 25 27.65 -4.43 24.98
CA SER A 25 27.26 -3.75 26.20
C SER A 25 26.57 -4.74 27.15
N GLY A 26 27.30 -5.18 28.17
CA GLY A 26 26.85 -5.96 29.34
C GLY A 26 25.47 -6.60 29.26
N ARG A 27 24.45 -6.01 29.91
CA ARG A 27 23.05 -6.49 29.91
C ARG A 27 22.18 -5.88 28.80
N TRP A 28 22.65 -4.84 28.13
CA TRP A 28 21.87 -4.02 27.19
C TRP A 28 21.57 -4.71 25.86
N TRP A 29 22.29 -5.78 25.54
CA TRP A 29 22.04 -6.56 24.34
C TRP A 29 20.62 -7.13 24.25
N ILE A 30 19.97 -7.44 25.38
CA ILE A 30 18.61 -7.98 25.41
C ILE A 30 17.65 -6.96 24.81
N LEU A 31 17.83 -5.67 25.15
CA LEU A 31 17.04 -4.59 24.55
C LEU A 31 17.29 -4.47 23.05
N GLY A 32 18.53 -4.74 22.60
CA GLY A 32 18.88 -4.80 21.19
C GLY A 32 18.15 -5.89 20.39
N TYR A 33 17.61 -6.93 21.03
CA TYR A 33 16.71 -7.91 20.40
C TYR A 33 15.24 -7.61 20.65
N ALA A 34 14.88 -7.31 21.90
CA ALA A 34 13.49 -7.10 22.30
C ALA A 34 12.84 -5.95 21.52
N PHE A 35 13.59 -4.87 21.28
CA PHE A 35 13.11 -3.72 20.53
C PHE A 35 12.75 -4.04 19.06
N PRO A 36 13.68 -4.53 18.21
CA PRO A 36 13.34 -4.83 16.81
C PRO A 36 12.32 -5.96 16.68
N VAL A 37 12.32 -6.96 17.58
CA VAL A 37 11.29 -8.01 17.59
C VAL A 37 9.92 -7.44 17.95
N GLY A 38 9.86 -6.53 18.93
CA GLY A 38 8.62 -5.83 19.28
C GLY A 38 8.07 -4.99 18.13
N LEU A 39 8.93 -4.28 17.40
CA LEU A 39 8.54 -3.54 16.20
C LEU A 39 8.05 -4.47 15.08
N LEU A 40 8.71 -5.62 14.86
CA LEU A 40 8.28 -6.60 13.88
C LEU A 40 6.89 -7.18 14.22
N PHE A 41 6.64 -7.48 15.50
CA PHE A 41 5.34 -7.91 15.97
C PHE A 41 4.28 -6.83 15.78
N LEU A 42 4.61 -5.57 16.08
CA LEU A 42 3.71 -4.44 15.86
C LEU A 42 3.33 -4.28 14.37
N ILE A 43 4.30 -4.35 13.45
CA ILE A 43 4.03 -4.32 12.01
C ILE A 43 3.13 -5.49 11.61
N GLY A 44 3.43 -6.70 12.08
CA GLY A 44 2.60 -7.88 11.83
C GLY A 44 1.16 -7.71 12.31
N LEU A 45 0.97 -7.12 13.50
CA LEU A 45 -0.35 -6.83 14.07
C LEU A 45 -1.11 -5.81 13.21
N LEU A 46 -0.46 -4.72 12.78
CA LEU A 46 -1.09 -3.71 11.95
C LEU A 46 -1.45 -4.23 10.55
N ARG A 47 -0.64 -5.14 9.98
CA ARG A 47 -0.99 -5.83 8.72
C ARG A 47 -2.12 -6.83 8.88
N HIS A 48 -2.24 -7.48 10.03
CA HIS A 48 -3.33 -8.42 10.29
C HIS A 48 -4.66 -7.71 10.58
N PHE A 49 -4.60 -6.53 11.22
CA PHE A 49 -5.75 -5.67 11.50
C PHE A 49 -5.54 -4.28 10.86
N PRO A 50 -5.74 -4.16 9.52
CA PRO A 50 -5.47 -2.92 8.79
C PRO A 50 -6.20 -1.69 9.36
N THR A 51 -7.37 -1.87 9.99
CA THR A 51 -8.13 -0.77 10.61
C THR A 51 -7.34 -0.05 11.70
N LEU A 52 -6.40 -0.71 12.38
CA LEU A 52 -5.51 -0.09 13.37
C LEU A 52 -4.58 0.96 12.73
N SER A 53 -4.23 0.80 11.46
CA SER A 53 -3.40 1.76 10.73
C SER A 53 -4.09 3.12 10.52
N LEU A 54 -5.40 3.19 10.71
CA LEU A 54 -6.15 4.45 10.59
C LEU A 54 -6.19 5.22 11.92
N LEU A 55 -5.73 4.63 13.02
CA LEU A 55 -5.59 5.32 14.30
C LEU A 55 -4.36 6.25 14.24
N PRO A 56 -4.44 7.51 14.72
CA PRO A 56 -3.33 8.47 14.64
C PRO A 56 -2.01 7.97 15.23
N VAL A 57 -2.08 7.15 16.29
CA VAL A 57 -0.89 6.59 16.98
C VAL A 57 -0.12 5.62 16.09
N PHE A 58 -0.80 4.88 15.20
CA PHE A 58 -0.20 3.86 14.36
C PHE A 58 -0.12 4.24 12.88
N GLY A 59 -0.92 5.21 12.42
CA GLY A 59 -1.00 5.51 10.99
C GLY A 59 0.30 6.00 10.37
N TRP A 60 1.18 6.63 11.15
CA TRP A 60 2.49 7.01 10.66
C TRP A 60 3.41 5.81 10.37
N ILE A 61 3.17 4.63 10.97
CA ILE A 61 4.00 3.43 10.79
C ILE A 61 3.82 2.85 9.39
N LEU A 62 2.57 2.70 8.95
CA LEU A 62 2.23 2.12 7.66
C LEU A 62 1.99 3.17 6.56
N SER A 63 1.82 4.45 6.92
CA SER A 63 1.68 5.50 5.89
C SER A 63 2.96 5.67 5.08
N GLY A 64 2.76 5.80 3.78
CA GLY A 64 3.74 6.19 2.81
C GLY A 64 4.76 5.09 2.60
N ARG A 65 5.97 5.34 3.08
CA ARG A 65 7.10 4.40 2.99
C ARG A 65 7.80 4.22 4.33
N ASN A 66 7.19 4.69 5.41
CA ASN A 66 7.78 4.68 6.75
C ASN A 66 8.03 3.26 7.26
N GLU A 67 7.17 2.31 6.88
CA GLU A 67 7.34 0.90 7.20
C GLU A 67 8.73 0.38 6.80
N TYR A 68 9.23 0.78 5.62
CA TYR A 68 10.54 0.33 5.13
C TYR A 68 11.71 0.94 5.90
N PHE A 69 11.56 2.14 6.45
CA PHE A 69 12.54 2.71 7.38
C PHE A 69 12.55 1.96 8.71
N ILE A 70 11.37 1.56 9.21
CA ILE A 70 11.26 0.77 10.44
C ILE A 70 11.84 -0.63 10.23
N LEU A 71 11.57 -1.26 9.08
CA LEU A 71 12.19 -2.52 8.69
C LEU A 71 13.71 -2.40 8.56
N ALA A 72 14.22 -1.26 8.05
CA ALA A 72 15.65 -1.01 8.02
C ALA A 72 16.25 -0.95 9.43
N VAL A 73 15.58 -0.32 10.40
CA VAL A 73 15.99 -0.36 11.81
C VAL A 73 15.96 -1.80 12.34
N ILE A 74 14.88 -2.54 12.10
CA ILE A 74 14.70 -3.93 12.57
C ILE A 74 15.85 -4.79 12.05
N VAL A 75 16.04 -4.85 10.73
CA VAL A 75 17.05 -5.69 10.08
C VAL A 75 18.44 -5.31 10.59
N SER A 76 18.81 -4.04 10.52
CA SER A 76 20.18 -3.62 10.84
C SER A 76 20.53 -3.76 12.32
N VAL A 77 19.63 -3.40 13.24
CA VAL A 77 19.87 -3.52 14.69
C VAL A 77 19.88 -4.99 15.12
N LEU A 78 18.92 -5.79 14.65
CA LEU A 78 18.81 -7.21 15.01
C LEU A 78 20.06 -7.99 14.57
N PHE A 79 20.45 -7.87 13.30
CA PHE A 79 21.62 -8.57 12.78
C PHE A 79 22.95 -7.97 13.25
N GLY A 80 23.01 -6.64 13.41
CA GLY A 80 24.15 -5.97 14.05
C GLY A 80 24.38 -6.48 15.47
N ASN A 81 23.32 -6.81 16.22
CA ASN A 81 23.43 -7.39 17.55
C ASN A 81 23.86 -8.87 17.53
N LEU A 82 23.37 -9.65 16.55
CA LEU A 82 23.59 -11.09 16.43
C LEU A 82 24.99 -11.47 15.96
N ILE A 83 25.51 -10.82 14.92
CA ILE A 83 26.77 -11.20 14.26
C ILE A 83 27.97 -11.27 15.22
N PRO A 84 28.19 -10.32 16.14
CA PRO A 84 29.35 -10.35 17.04
C PRO A 84 29.36 -11.54 18.00
N ARG A 85 28.20 -12.15 18.24
CA ARG A 85 27.98 -13.19 19.26
C ARG A 85 28.06 -14.61 18.72
N ILE A 86 28.02 -14.76 17.41
CA ILE A 86 28.23 -16.04 16.75
C ILE A 86 29.72 -16.40 16.90
N PRO A 87 30.12 -17.59 17.38
CA PRO A 87 31.53 -17.95 17.49
C PRO A 87 32.13 -18.36 16.13
N GLN A 88 31.38 -19.07 15.28
CA GLN A 88 31.91 -19.58 14.01
C GLN A 88 31.92 -18.53 12.90
N LEU A 89 33.09 -18.31 12.26
CA LEU A 89 33.24 -17.34 11.15
C LEU A 89 32.31 -17.64 9.97
N ARG A 90 32.11 -18.92 9.61
CA ARG A 90 31.22 -19.31 8.51
C ARG A 90 29.77 -18.85 8.75
N LEU A 91 29.26 -19.01 9.97
CA LEU A 91 27.91 -18.61 10.33
C LEU A 91 27.79 -17.07 10.40
N LYS A 92 28.83 -16.35 10.84
CA LYS A 92 28.86 -14.87 10.73
C LYS A 92 28.71 -14.39 9.29
N ILE A 93 29.46 -15.00 8.37
CA ILE A 93 29.40 -14.65 6.95
C ILE A 93 28.00 -14.94 6.40
N LEU A 94 27.43 -16.12 6.68
CA LEU A 94 26.08 -16.47 6.26
C LEU A 94 25.04 -15.46 6.76
N VAL A 95 25.08 -15.11 8.04
CA VAL A 95 24.15 -14.15 8.65
C VAL A 95 24.35 -12.73 8.09
N ALA A 96 25.59 -12.33 7.81
CA ALA A 96 25.88 -11.05 7.17
C ALA A 96 25.33 -10.99 5.73
N ILE A 97 25.51 -12.06 4.96
CA ILE A 97 24.91 -12.17 3.61
C ILE A 97 23.39 -12.12 3.71
N PHE A 98 22.79 -12.86 4.64
CA PHE A 98 21.34 -12.81 4.86
C PHE A 98 20.85 -11.41 5.22
N MET A 99 21.54 -10.70 6.11
CA MET A 99 21.23 -9.32 6.48
C MET A 99 21.28 -8.40 5.24
N ILE A 100 22.27 -8.54 4.38
CA ILE A 100 22.39 -7.75 3.14
C ILE A 100 21.22 -8.05 2.22
N ILE A 101 20.91 -9.33 1.98
CA ILE A 101 19.79 -9.75 1.12
C ILE A 101 18.46 -9.22 1.69
N ALA A 102 18.22 -9.38 2.99
CA ALA A 102 17.02 -8.88 3.65
C ALA A 102 16.91 -7.35 3.57
N GLY A 103 18.02 -6.62 3.79
CA GLY A 103 18.07 -5.17 3.65
C GLY A 103 17.78 -4.70 2.22
N LEU A 104 18.37 -5.37 1.22
CA LEU A 104 18.11 -5.06 -0.18
C LEU A 104 16.66 -5.34 -0.56
N TYR A 105 16.12 -6.49 -0.17
CA TYR A 105 14.76 -6.91 -0.51
C TYR A 105 13.70 -6.07 0.21
N TYR A 106 13.71 -6.02 1.54
CA TYR A 106 12.64 -5.38 2.32
C TYR A 106 12.81 -3.86 2.46
N CYS A 107 14.02 -3.34 2.39
CA CYS A 107 14.26 -1.91 2.69
C CYS A 107 14.57 -1.11 1.43
N VAL A 108 15.38 -1.63 0.51
CA VAL A 108 15.83 -0.88 -0.67
C VAL A 108 14.91 -1.06 -1.87
N SER A 109 14.47 -2.29 -2.14
CA SER A 109 13.67 -2.62 -3.33
C SER A 109 12.37 -1.81 -3.47
N PRO A 110 11.62 -1.46 -2.40
CA PRO A 110 10.41 -0.64 -2.52
C PRO A 110 10.66 0.78 -3.04
N PHE A 111 11.91 1.24 -3.01
CA PHE A 111 12.31 2.53 -3.57
C PHE A 111 12.86 2.40 -4.98
N VAL A 112 13.65 1.35 -5.22
CA VAL A 112 14.34 1.13 -6.50
C VAL A 112 13.41 0.55 -7.55
N LEU A 113 12.54 -0.40 -7.20
CA LEU A 113 11.69 -1.09 -8.16
C LEU A 113 10.70 -0.15 -8.89
N PRO A 114 9.97 0.76 -8.22
CA PRO A 114 9.13 1.73 -8.95
C PRO A 114 9.92 2.57 -9.97
N MET A 115 11.20 2.83 -9.67
CA MET A 115 12.14 3.57 -10.52
C MET A 115 12.51 2.78 -11.77
N ILE A 116 12.86 1.49 -11.61
CA ILE A 116 13.19 0.58 -12.70
C ILE A 116 11.96 0.33 -13.58
N LEU A 117 10.79 0.16 -12.96
CA LEU A 117 9.55 -0.19 -13.63
C LEU A 117 8.85 0.99 -14.30
N TYR A 118 9.34 2.22 -14.11
CA TYR A 118 8.76 3.43 -14.69
C TYR A 118 8.45 3.29 -16.19
N ARG A 119 9.45 2.84 -16.98
CA ARG A 119 9.26 2.65 -18.43
C ARG A 119 8.29 1.53 -18.77
N SER A 120 8.22 0.50 -17.94
CA SER A 120 7.25 -0.59 -18.11
C SER A 120 5.83 -0.08 -17.86
N HIS A 121 5.63 0.68 -16.77
CA HIS A 121 4.33 1.28 -16.44
C HIS A 121 3.87 2.30 -17.48
N GLN A 122 4.78 3.11 -18.04
CA GLN A 122 4.45 4.02 -19.14
C GLN A 122 3.93 3.31 -20.40
N ARG A 123 4.26 2.03 -20.56
CA ARG A 123 3.83 1.22 -21.71
C ARG A 123 2.62 0.34 -21.41
N LEU A 124 2.12 0.34 -20.17
CA LEU A 124 0.92 -0.43 -19.83
C LEU A 124 -0.27 0.14 -20.61
N GLN A 125 -0.94 -0.74 -21.32
CA GLN A 125 -2.18 -0.40 -22.02
C GLN A 125 -3.33 -0.50 -21.02
N THR A 126 -4.17 0.52 -20.97
CA THR A 126 -5.39 0.47 -20.16
C THR A 126 -6.43 -0.32 -20.95
N VAL A 127 -6.72 -1.54 -20.50
CA VAL A 127 -7.69 -2.44 -21.15
C VAL A 127 -8.96 -2.43 -20.32
N ILE A 128 -10.02 -1.84 -20.88
CA ILE A 128 -11.34 -1.83 -20.28
C ILE A 128 -12.20 -2.86 -20.99
N ASP A 129 -12.80 -3.77 -20.23
CA ASP A 129 -13.69 -4.79 -20.78
C ASP A 129 -15.05 -4.21 -21.21
N HIS A 130 -15.90 -5.08 -21.76
CA HIS A 130 -17.24 -4.71 -22.23
C HIS A 130 -18.18 -4.25 -21.10
N ALA A 131 -17.88 -4.59 -19.85
CA ALA A 131 -18.63 -4.18 -18.67
C ALA A 131 -18.11 -2.87 -18.06
N GLY A 132 -17.06 -2.27 -18.62
CA GLY A 132 -16.46 -1.04 -18.11
C GLY A 132 -15.45 -1.25 -16.99
N VAL A 133 -15.01 -2.49 -16.73
CA VAL A 133 -13.99 -2.83 -15.73
C VAL A 133 -12.61 -2.79 -16.38
N CYS A 134 -11.66 -2.10 -15.74
CA CYS A 134 -10.27 -2.12 -16.17
C CYS A 134 -9.60 -3.42 -15.71
N ILE A 135 -9.10 -4.21 -16.66
CA ILE A 135 -8.37 -5.45 -16.40
C ILE A 135 -6.90 -5.13 -16.15
N GLN A 136 -6.37 -5.55 -14.99
CA GLN A 136 -4.97 -5.30 -14.63
C GLN A 136 -4.02 -6.01 -15.62
N GLN A 137 -2.98 -5.31 -16.06
CA GLN A 137 -2.00 -5.87 -16.99
C GLN A 137 -0.81 -6.55 -16.31
N THR A 138 -0.67 -6.40 -14.99
CA THR A 138 0.37 -7.04 -14.19
C THR A 138 -0.22 -7.62 -12.91
N HIS A 139 0.49 -8.55 -12.25
CA HIS A 139 0.01 -9.17 -11.00
C HIS A 139 0.04 -8.23 -9.78
N TYR A 140 0.50 -6.98 -9.91
CA TYR A 140 0.68 -6.03 -8.82
C TYR A 140 0.05 -4.65 -9.10
N THR A 141 -0.76 -4.52 -10.16
CA THR A 141 -1.46 -3.27 -10.54
C THR A 141 -2.97 -3.32 -10.32
N CYS A 142 -3.46 -4.20 -9.44
CA CYS A 142 -4.87 -4.26 -9.09
C CYS A 142 -5.40 -2.93 -8.52
N GLY A 143 -4.63 -2.23 -7.67
CA GLY A 143 -5.01 -0.90 -7.17
C GLY A 143 -5.24 0.13 -8.28
N PRO A 144 -4.24 0.39 -9.15
CA PRO A 144 -4.39 1.28 -10.31
C PRO A 144 -5.55 0.90 -11.24
N ALA A 145 -5.73 -0.38 -11.57
CA ALA A 145 -6.83 -0.82 -12.42
C ALA A 145 -8.20 -0.67 -11.75
N ALA A 146 -8.32 -0.97 -10.45
CA ALA A 146 -9.53 -0.70 -9.69
C ALA A 146 -9.84 0.81 -9.67
N ALA A 147 -8.82 1.65 -9.48
CA ALA A 147 -8.96 3.11 -9.55
C ALA A 147 -9.42 3.61 -10.93
N VAL A 148 -8.92 3.04 -12.04
CA VAL A 148 -9.44 3.34 -13.38
C VAL A 148 -10.93 3.00 -13.47
N THR A 149 -11.34 1.84 -12.97
CA THR A 149 -12.75 1.43 -12.95
C THR A 149 -13.61 2.41 -12.13
N ALA A 150 -13.14 2.82 -10.95
CA ALA A 150 -13.85 3.77 -10.10
C ALA A 150 -13.96 5.17 -10.76
N LEU A 151 -12.88 5.66 -11.35
CA LEU A 151 -12.88 6.94 -12.06
C LEU A 151 -13.80 6.91 -13.28
N LYS A 152 -13.86 5.78 -14.01
CA LYS A 152 -14.79 5.59 -15.12
C LYS A 152 -16.25 5.69 -14.66
N CYS A 153 -16.61 5.12 -13.50
CA CYS A 153 -17.95 5.26 -12.92
C CYS A 153 -18.34 6.73 -12.66
N LEU A 154 -17.34 7.61 -12.46
CA LEU A 154 -17.52 9.06 -12.28
C LEU A 154 -17.39 9.86 -13.58
N GLY A 155 -17.28 9.19 -14.73
CA GLY A 155 -17.07 9.82 -16.04
C GLY A 155 -15.72 10.52 -16.15
N VAL A 156 -14.68 10.00 -15.48
CA VAL A 156 -13.29 10.47 -15.57
C VAL A 156 -12.46 9.42 -16.29
N GLU A 157 -11.81 9.81 -17.39
CA GLU A 157 -10.88 8.95 -18.10
C GLU A 157 -9.54 8.87 -17.37
N ALA A 158 -9.06 7.65 -17.14
CA ALA A 158 -7.85 7.39 -16.40
C ALA A 158 -7.01 6.30 -17.08
N GLN A 159 -5.72 6.24 -16.74
CA GLN A 159 -4.79 5.25 -17.29
C GLN A 159 -4.13 4.46 -16.16
N GLU A 160 -4.17 3.13 -16.27
CA GLU A 160 -3.57 2.22 -15.28
C GLU A 160 -2.07 2.53 -15.09
N GLY A 161 -1.34 2.74 -16.18
CA GLY A 161 0.10 3.03 -16.15
C GLY A 161 0.45 4.30 -15.40
N LEU A 162 -0.32 5.38 -15.57
CA LEU A 162 -0.10 6.66 -14.89
C LEU A 162 -0.37 6.54 -13.38
N LEU A 163 -1.49 5.89 -13.03
CA LEU A 163 -1.82 5.61 -11.63
C LEU A 163 -0.77 4.69 -10.99
N ALA A 164 -0.29 3.66 -11.70
CA ALA A 164 0.74 2.75 -11.21
C ALA A 164 2.08 3.46 -10.94
N ILE A 165 2.47 4.41 -11.80
CA ILE A 165 3.66 5.25 -11.59
C ILE A 165 3.48 6.13 -10.37
N GLN A 166 2.38 6.89 -10.31
CA GLN A 166 2.15 7.88 -9.28
C GLN A 166 1.91 7.25 -7.89
N ALA A 167 1.29 6.07 -7.86
CA ALA A 167 1.09 5.28 -6.64
C ALA A 167 2.28 4.38 -6.30
N TYR A 168 3.38 4.42 -7.06
CA TYR A 168 4.60 3.64 -6.85
C TYR A 168 4.37 2.13 -6.75
N SER A 169 3.51 1.60 -7.61
CA SER A 169 3.18 0.17 -7.61
C SER A 169 4.42 -0.67 -7.92
N SER A 170 4.58 -1.82 -7.26
CA SER A 170 5.71 -2.72 -7.52
C SER A 170 5.37 -4.19 -7.21
N PRO A 171 6.10 -5.17 -7.79
CA PRO A 171 5.91 -6.59 -7.49
C PRO A 171 6.12 -6.96 -6.01
N VAL A 172 6.91 -6.16 -5.27
CA VAL A 172 7.26 -6.47 -3.88
C VAL A 172 6.23 -5.90 -2.91
N SER A 173 5.69 -4.72 -3.21
CA SER A 173 4.79 -3.98 -2.31
C SER A 173 3.34 -3.94 -2.76
N GLY A 174 3.04 -4.33 -3.99
CA GLY A 174 1.77 -3.97 -4.63
C GLY A 174 1.62 -2.45 -4.70
N THR A 175 0.39 -1.97 -4.49
CA THR A 175 0.04 -0.55 -4.44
C THR A 175 -0.45 -0.19 -3.03
N PRO A 176 0.26 0.65 -2.27
CA PRO A 176 -0.23 1.13 -0.97
C PRO A 176 -1.47 2.02 -1.13
N GLU A 177 -2.42 1.89 -0.21
CA GLU A 177 -3.73 2.54 -0.23
C GLU A 177 -3.60 4.07 -0.24
N ASP A 178 -2.73 4.60 0.62
CA ASP A 178 -2.53 6.03 0.80
C ASP A 178 -1.85 6.68 -0.41
N TRP A 179 -0.89 5.98 -1.02
CA TRP A 179 -0.28 6.40 -2.28
C TRP A 179 -1.25 6.31 -3.46
N LEU A 180 -2.09 5.28 -3.53
CA LEU A 180 -3.14 5.21 -4.54
C LEU A 180 -4.11 6.38 -4.41
N CYS A 181 -4.52 6.71 -3.18
CA CYS A 181 -5.42 7.82 -2.95
C CYS A 181 -4.80 9.16 -3.33
N ARG A 182 -3.56 9.43 -2.89
CA ARG A 182 -2.79 10.62 -3.31
C ARG A 182 -2.57 10.68 -4.81
N ALA A 183 -2.35 9.53 -5.47
CA ALA A 183 -2.18 9.48 -6.91
C ALA A 183 -3.45 9.89 -7.64
N ILE A 184 -4.62 9.39 -7.19
CA ILE A 184 -5.91 9.78 -7.75
C ILE A 184 -6.13 11.30 -7.61
N GLU A 185 -5.92 11.87 -6.42
CA GLU A 185 -6.11 13.31 -6.21
C GLU A 185 -5.10 14.16 -6.98
N SER A 186 -3.83 13.74 -7.00
CA SER A 186 -2.79 14.46 -7.70
C SER A 186 -2.99 14.49 -9.22
N LEU A 187 -3.57 13.45 -9.80
CA LEU A 187 -3.78 13.35 -11.25
C LEU A 187 -5.13 13.91 -11.70
N TYR A 188 -6.16 13.80 -10.86
CA TYR A 188 -7.55 14.08 -11.26
C TYR A 188 -8.25 15.12 -10.37
N GLY A 189 -7.54 15.70 -9.39
CA GLY A 189 -8.10 16.68 -8.46
C GLY A 189 -8.62 17.97 -9.12
N GLU A 190 -8.01 18.38 -10.22
CA GLU A 190 -8.46 19.52 -11.05
C GLU A 190 -9.80 19.23 -11.76
N GLN A 191 -10.16 17.96 -11.94
CA GLN A 191 -11.44 17.53 -12.51
C GLN A 191 -12.54 17.39 -11.44
N GLY A 192 -12.29 17.88 -10.22
CA GLY A 192 -13.19 17.79 -9.07
C GLY A 192 -13.11 16.44 -8.34
N VAL A 193 -12.14 15.58 -8.65
CA VAL A 193 -12.00 14.29 -7.96
C VAL A 193 -11.42 14.49 -6.56
N ARG A 194 -12.03 13.84 -5.58
CA ARG A 194 -11.56 13.75 -4.20
C ARG A 194 -11.49 12.29 -3.79
N CYS A 195 -10.52 11.98 -2.97
CA CYS A 195 -10.27 10.63 -2.53
C CYS A 195 -10.06 10.59 -1.01
N GLN A 196 -10.62 9.59 -0.35
CA GLN A 196 -10.34 9.37 1.06
C GLN A 196 -10.31 7.88 1.41
N THR A 197 -9.24 7.45 2.05
CA THR A 197 -9.18 6.13 2.70
C THR A 197 -9.98 6.16 4.00
N ARG A 198 -10.89 5.20 4.19
CA ARG A 198 -11.75 5.09 5.38
C ARG A 198 -11.84 3.65 5.86
N SER A 199 -11.98 3.47 7.17
CA SER A 199 -12.52 2.25 7.76
C SER A 199 -14.03 2.32 7.86
N PHE A 200 -14.65 1.16 7.90
CA PHE A 200 -16.08 0.99 7.98
C PHE A 200 -16.44 -0.13 8.94
N ASP A 201 -17.46 0.06 9.75
CA ASP A 201 -17.92 -0.97 10.69
C ASP A 201 -18.91 -1.96 10.03
N SER A 202 -19.55 -1.55 8.93
CA SER A 202 -20.51 -2.36 8.17
C SER A 202 -20.52 -1.97 6.68
N ILE A 203 -21.24 -2.75 5.87
CA ILE A 203 -21.44 -2.52 4.44
C ILE A 203 -22.39 -1.34 4.18
N ASP A 204 -23.35 -1.08 5.07
CA ASP A 204 -24.45 -0.15 4.80
C ASP A 204 -24.00 1.24 4.32
N PRO A 205 -22.98 1.88 4.94
CA PRO A 205 -22.51 3.18 4.48
C PRO A 205 -21.92 3.16 3.06
N LEU A 206 -21.48 2.01 2.55
CA LEU A 206 -20.88 1.90 1.22
C LEU A 206 -21.90 2.14 0.10
N ARG A 207 -23.18 1.86 0.36
CA ARG A 207 -24.27 2.03 -0.62
C ARG A 207 -24.34 3.45 -1.16
N ASP A 208 -24.23 4.43 -0.27
CA ASP A 208 -24.32 5.85 -0.60
C ASP A 208 -22.98 6.47 -1.00
N LEU A 209 -21.91 5.66 -1.03
CA LEU A 209 -20.54 6.10 -1.29
C LEU A 209 -19.96 5.57 -2.59
N CYS A 210 -20.68 4.74 -3.35
CA CYS A 210 -20.20 4.21 -4.62
C CYS A 210 -19.82 5.33 -5.61
N PRO A 211 -18.72 5.17 -6.36
CA PRO A 211 -17.81 4.01 -6.35
C PRO A 211 -16.84 4.02 -5.16
N VAL A 212 -16.58 2.82 -4.60
CA VAL A 212 -15.58 2.62 -3.53
C VAL A 212 -14.58 1.57 -3.98
N ILE A 213 -13.29 1.85 -3.85
CA ILE A 213 -12.24 0.85 -4.07
C ILE A 213 -12.04 0.10 -2.75
N ALA A 214 -12.56 -1.11 -2.65
CA ALA A 214 -12.51 -1.93 -1.45
C ALA A 214 -11.25 -2.79 -1.39
N VAL A 215 -10.69 -2.94 -0.18
CA VAL A 215 -9.57 -3.85 0.09
C VAL A 215 -10.12 -5.19 0.57
N VAL A 216 -9.84 -6.27 -0.16
CA VAL A 216 -10.30 -7.63 0.17
C VAL A 216 -9.11 -8.56 0.40
N GLY A 217 -9.25 -9.51 1.32
CA GLY A 217 -8.29 -10.58 1.50
C GLY A 217 -8.30 -11.53 0.29
N TYR A 218 -7.14 -11.73 -0.33
CA TYR A 218 -6.96 -12.63 -1.46
C TYR A 218 -6.25 -13.92 -1.04
N ALA A 219 -5.20 -13.80 -0.24
CA ALA A 219 -4.49 -14.92 0.38
C ALA A 219 -3.96 -14.49 1.76
N PRO A 220 -3.40 -15.39 2.59
CA PRO A 220 -2.77 -14.99 3.85
C PRO A 220 -1.71 -13.90 3.62
N LEU A 221 -1.89 -12.75 4.26
CA LEU A 221 -1.03 -11.54 4.14
C LEU A 221 -0.97 -10.91 2.74
N VAL A 222 -1.88 -11.28 1.84
CA VAL A 222 -1.99 -10.68 0.50
C VAL A 222 -3.40 -10.12 0.33
N ASP A 223 -3.46 -8.81 0.18
CA ASP A 223 -4.70 -8.09 -0.09
C ASP A 223 -4.82 -7.79 -1.60
N HIS A 224 -6.05 -7.53 -2.02
CA HIS A 224 -6.42 -7.21 -3.39
C HIS A 224 -7.44 -6.08 -3.41
N TYR A 225 -7.45 -5.32 -4.51
CA TYR A 225 -8.39 -4.22 -4.70
C TYR A 225 -9.48 -4.60 -5.69
N ILE A 226 -10.73 -4.32 -5.32
CA ILE A 226 -11.88 -4.38 -6.21
C ILE A 226 -12.65 -3.06 -6.14
N THR A 227 -13.34 -2.68 -7.21
CA THR A 227 -14.19 -1.49 -7.22
C THR A 227 -15.63 -1.88 -7.02
N LEU A 228 -16.24 -1.45 -5.93
CA LEU A 228 -17.69 -1.54 -5.73
C LEU A 228 -18.33 -0.46 -6.59
N MET A 229 -19.08 -0.87 -7.60
CA MET A 229 -19.65 0.03 -8.61
C MET A 229 -21.09 0.40 -8.25
N GLU A 230 -21.88 -0.57 -7.80
CA GLU A 230 -23.31 -0.41 -7.53
C GLU A 230 -23.75 -1.41 -6.46
N PHE A 231 -24.71 -1.03 -5.63
CA PHE A 231 -25.42 -1.94 -4.75
C PHE A 231 -26.82 -2.20 -5.31
N ARG A 232 -27.17 -3.47 -5.47
CA ARG A 232 -28.52 -3.95 -5.79
C ARG A 232 -29.05 -4.75 -4.61
N ASP A 233 -30.35 -5.07 -4.59
CA ASP A 233 -31.08 -5.65 -3.45
C ASP A 233 -30.23 -6.56 -2.54
N ASP A 234 -29.67 -7.65 -3.07
CA ASP A 234 -28.89 -8.66 -2.33
C ASP A 234 -27.45 -8.88 -2.84
N VAL A 235 -27.03 -8.16 -3.89
CA VAL A 235 -25.71 -8.30 -4.51
C VAL A 235 -25.00 -6.96 -4.68
N ILE A 236 -23.67 -7.00 -4.55
CA ILE A 236 -22.78 -5.89 -4.89
C ILE A 236 -22.25 -6.14 -6.29
N VAL A 237 -22.45 -5.18 -7.19
CA VAL A 237 -21.82 -5.17 -8.50
C VAL A 237 -20.41 -4.64 -8.32
N ALA A 238 -19.41 -5.48 -8.54
CA ALA A 238 -18.01 -5.14 -8.33
C ALA A 238 -17.18 -5.37 -9.60
N GLY A 239 -16.30 -4.44 -9.92
CA GLY A 239 -15.26 -4.62 -10.92
C GLY A 239 -14.00 -5.14 -10.26
N ASP A 240 -13.66 -6.41 -10.52
CA ASP A 240 -12.40 -7.01 -10.08
C ASP A 240 -11.37 -6.93 -11.21
N PRO A 241 -10.23 -6.25 -11.02
CA PRO A 241 -9.22 -6.12 -12.05
C PRO A 241 -8.65 -7.44 -12.59
N ALA A 242 -8.75 -8.54 -11.84
CA ALA A 242 -8.22 -9.83 -12.24
C ALA A 242 -9.18 -10.63 -13.15
N VAL A 243 -10.49 -10.43 -12.99
CA VAL A 243 -11.51 -11.30 -13.64
C VAL A 243 -12.66 -10.54 -14.31
N GLY A 244 -12.74 -9.21 -14.16
CA GLY A 244 -13.80 -8.38 -14.71
C GLY A 244 -14.99 -8.19 -13.76
N LEU A 245 -16.18 -8.03 -14.33
CA LEU A 245 -17.41 -7.79 -13.59
C LEU A 245 -17.83 -9.00 -12.74
N GLN A 246 -18.14 -8.76 -11.48
CA GLN A 246 -18.68 -9.74 -10.54
C GLN A 246 -19.95 -9.24 -9.87
N TYR A 247 -20.81 -10.20 -9.52
CA TYR A 247 -21.99 -9.99 -8.67
C TYR A 247 -21.75 -10.75 -7.37
N LEU A 248 -21.43 -10.02 -6.32
CA LEU A 248 -21.03 -10.59 -5.03
C LEU A 248 -22.22 -10.56 -4.06
N PRO A 249 -22.68 -11.71 -3.54
CA PRO A 249 -23.57 -11.72 -2.39
C PRO A 249 -22.94 -10.96 -1.21
N TYR A 250 -23.75 -10.24 -0.44
CA TYR A 250 -23.23 -9.41 0.66
C TYR A 250 -22.42 -10.20 1.68
N GLU A 251 -22.90 -11.40 2.04
CA GLU A 251 -22.22 -12.26 2.99
C GLU A 251 -20.82 -12.67 2.49
N ASP A 252 -20.68 -12.90 1.19
CA ASP A 252 -19.41 -13.33 0.61
C ASP A 252 -18.42 -12.17 0.49
N PHE A 253 -18.91 -10.96 0.18
CA PHE A 253 -18.10 -9.76 0.26
C PHE A 253 -17.65 -9.51 1.71
N GLN A 254 -18.58 -9.54 2.69
CA GLN A 254 -18.30 -9.28 4.09
C GLN A 254 -17.22 -10.20 4.66
N LYS A 255 -17.21 -11.48 4.28
CA LYS A 255 -16.19 -12.46 4.72
C LYS A 255 -14.79 -12.13 4.21
N ARG A 256 -14.68 -11.48 3.05
CA ARG A 256 -13.41 -11.17 2.37
C ARG A 256 -12.93 -9.75 2.65
N TRP A 257 -13.83 -8.83 2.91
CA TRP A 257 -13.53 -7.41 3.05
C TRP A 257 -12.71 -7.11 4.31
N ARG A 258 -11.72 -6.23 4.16
CA ARG A 258 -10.84 -5.78 5.27
C ARG A 258 -11.44 -4.64 6.08
N ASN A 259 -12.71 -4.29 5.87
CA ASN A 259 -13.36 -3.13 6.48
C ASN A 259 -12.68 -1.80 6.14
N ILE A 260 -11.96 -1.76 5.01
CA ILE A 260 -11.28 -0.57 4.48
C ILE A 260 -11.70 -0.36 3.03
N GLY A 261 -11.91 0.91 2.68
CA GLY A 261 -12.13 1.32 1.31
C GLY A 261 -11.58 2.71 1.03
N ILE A 262 -11.27 2.95 -0.24
CA ILE A 262 -10.94 4.26 -0.77
C ILE A 262 -12.20 4.81 -1.43
N VAL A 263 -12.82 5.80 -0.79
CA VAL A 263 -13.99 6.50 -1.32
C VAL A 263 -13.52 7.49 -2.37
N VAL A 264 -14.04 7.37 -3.59
CA VAL A 264 -13.72 8.29 -4.69
C VAL A 264 -14.98 9.06 -5.04
N LYS A 265 -14.91 10.39 -4.99
CA LYS A 265 -16.03 11.28 -5.32
C LYS A 265 -15.62 12.28 -6.37
N ARG A 266 -16.60 12.74 -7.15
CA ARG A 266 -16.45 13.88 -8.03
C ARG A 266 -17.36 14.99 -7.54
N GLU A 267 -16.77 16.06 -7.04
CA GLU A 267 -17.51 17.28 -6.71
C GLU A 267 -17.94 17.90 -8.04
N THR A 268 -19.25 18.01 -8.27
CA THR A 268 -19.75 18.76 -9.41
C THR A 268 -19.45 20.22 -9.13
N SER A 269 -18.62 20.86 -9.96
CA SER A 269 -18.43 22.30 -9.91
C SER A 269 -19.79 22.96 -10.14
N THR A 270 -20.48 23.34 -9.07
CA THR A 270 -21.54 24.34 -9.16
C THR A 270 -20.86 25.62 -9.60
N HIS A 271 -20.79 25.84 -10.91
CA HIS A 271 -20.71 27.19 -11.45
C HIS A 271 -21.96 27.90 -10.97
N THR A 272 -21.87 28.54 -9.81
CA THR A 272 -22.77 29.60 -9.40
C THR A 272 -22.55 30.70 -10.43
N ASN A 273 -23.32 30.64 -11.53
CA ASN A 273 -23.67 31.83 -12.28
C ASN A 273 -24.49 32.69 -11.32
N GLU A 274 -23.81 33.46 -10.47
CA GLU A 274 -24.36 34.73 -10.03
C GLU A 274 -24.50 35.57 -11.29
N GLU A 275 -25.68 35.46 -11.89
CA GLU A 275 -26.30 36.51 -12.69
C GLU A 275 -26.05 37.84 -11.96
N LYS A 276 -25.03 38.57 -12.42
CA LYS A 276 -25.02 40.03 -12.34
C LYS A 276 -26.16 40.52 -13.22
N THR A 277 -27.37 40.41 -12.70
CA THR A 277 -28.55 41.06 -13.25
C THR A 277 -28.93 42.16 -12.26
N LEU A 278 -28.76 43.40 -12.75
CA LEU A 278 -29.12 44.72 -12.22
C LEU A 278 -28.09 45.44 -11.35
#